data_AF-A0A640WFY0-F1
#
_entry.id   AF-A0A640WFY0-F1
#
_cell.length_a   1.000
_cell.length_b   1.000
_cell.length_c   1.000
_cell.angle_alpha   90.00
_cell.angle_beta   90.00
_cell.angle_gamma   90.00
#
_symmetry.space_group_name_H-M   'P 1'
#
loop_
_entity.id
_entity.type
_entity.pdbx_description
1 polymer ?
#
loop_
_entity_poly.entity_id
_entity_poly.type
_entity_poly.pdbx_seq_one_letter_code
_entity_poly.pdbx_strand_id
1 'polypeptide(L)'
;MLTAWVEQLLGFASGALEAIRANEHYPTMMAWARSEGVEHCGGSLDLAQALAPLIWNQTPLKRRDFDTEPLAEPKRDEPCWCDSGRLYRDCCARVEMPSVIPGHLMWMLSLREWRGETLKAALESRKAPAQALLEAGIVSAESGNNGRAQQILESLFAGNRDWEALEEQIEPAFEILVDLYQERGFHRKRGALLERVMAEGPDFLRGAALERLCLMHLDSGDLASAREAFQSAQRTLPDSPSLAYIEAMVLLHEGNVGKARQRAAFWWRRLSRQHHLDPDQLEFIAELADDPQTALAEQVIHSEEMLSGPLTALQALLHTQQRPPRLELSADDGVLLYEPSSREESLYRGWAEACEVEIDKDAALGFLGDPWATAPQWLQALCSNPEWLDAPRVMQALTLALASRFGSLPWMVDTFFTPLAERYGFWLSQLEDAGGTFSWHDADNATLLRTGLALVIGMERGAGQEARGLAQRLLALDEEDSLGLRELVIDQLLREGRDEQALAVSEQGPEGVEMLGVQMGRVLALYRLTRHDDALAVLRDVYASNPYILTILCEDRPRPARLGEDMPEPGTRAEAWQYRQLMRDQWVASDGALEWLSRQRTSLA
;
A
#
# COMPACT_ATOMS: atom_id res chain seq x y z
N MET A 1 19.20 14.63 -33.69
CA MET A 1 20.67 14.73 -33.54
C MET A 1 21.12 14.51 -32.10
N LEU A 2 20.49 15.13 -31.09
CA LEU A 2 20.86 14.90 -29.69
C LEU A 2 20.60 13.46 -29.19
N THR A 3 19.44 12.87 -29.48
CA THR A 3 19.11 11.48 -29.07
C THR A 3 20.10 10.44 -29.59
N ALA A 4 20.43 10.52 -30.89
CA ALA A 4 21.41 9.62 -31.51
C ALA A 4 22.81 9.77 -30.88
N TRP A 5 23.20 10.99 -30.50
CA TRP A 5 24.45 11.22 -29.78
C TRP A 5 24.43 10.64 -28.36
N VAL A 6 23.31 10.74 -27.63
CA VAL A 6 23.19 10.13 -26.29
C VAL A 6 23.35 8.62 -26.36
N GLU A 7 22.68 7.95 -27.30
CA GLU A 7 22.83 6.50 -27.53
C GLU A 7 24.28 6.14 -27.88
N GLN A 8 24.89 6.93 -28.77
CA GLN A 8 26.28 6.75 -29.18
C GLN A 8 27.26 6.90 -28.00
N LEU A 9 27.08 7.94 -27.18
CA LEU A 9 27.89 8.20 -25.99
C LEU A 9 27.73 7.08 -24.95
N LEU A 10 26.49 6.64 -24.69
CA LEU A 10 26.21 5.53 -23.77
C LEU A 10 26.84 4.22 -24.24
N GLY A 11 26.75 3.92 -25.54
CA GLY A 11 27.38 2.76 -26.14
C GLY A 11 28.91 2.79 -26.00
N PHE A 12 29.54 3.92 -26.38
CA PHE A 12 30.98 4.09 -26.24
C PHE A 12 31.43 4.01 -24.78
N ALA A 13 30.74 4.72 -23.87
CA ALA A 13 31.10 4.76 -22.45
C ALA A 13 30.95 3.39 -21.78
N SER A 14 29.94 2.60 -22.15
CA SER A 14 29.75 1.24 -21.64
C SER A 14 30.86 0.30 -22.10
N GLY A 15 31.18 0.28 -23.40
CA GLY A 15 32.30 -0.52 -23.92
C GLY A 15 33.66 -0.07 -23.36
N ALA A 16 33.85 1.24 -23.21
CA ALA A 16 35.04 1.81 -22.60
C ALA A 16 35.18 1.39 -21.14
N LEU A 17 34.07 1.36 -20.38
CA LEU A 17 34.07 0.91 -19.01
C LEU A 17 34.54 -0.55 -18.91
N GLU A 18 34.01 -1.45 -19.73
CA GLU A 18 34.43 -2.86 -19.77
C GLU A 18 35.93 -2.99 -20.04
N ALA A 19 36.43 -2.26 -21.05
CA ALA A 19 37.86 -2.22 -21.38
C ALA A 19 38.71 -1.67 -20.23
N ILE A 20 38.26 -0.62 -19.53
CA ILE A 20 38.93 -0.08 -18.35
C ILE A 20 38.94 -1.09 -17.21
N ARG A 21 37.85 -1.82 -16.98
CA ARG A 21 37.73 -2.76 -15.85
C ARG A 21 38.64 -3.98 -15.99
N ALA A 22 39.11 -4.30 -17.19
CA ALA A 22 40.04 -5.40 -17.41
C ALA A 22 41.39 -5.22 -16.68
N ASN A 23 41.91 -4.00 -16.61
CA ASN A 23 43.23 -3.74 -16.00
C ASN A 23 43.45 -2.33 -15.42
N GLU A 24 42.48 -1.43 -15.54
CA GLU A 24 42.52 -0.03 -15.11
C GLU A 24 43.78 0.71 -15.59
N HIS A 25 44.13 0.52 -16.86
CA HIS A 25 45.31 1.08 -17.52
C HIS A 25 44.95 1.84 -18.82
N TYR A 26 45.24 3.13 -18.84
CA TYR A 26 44.84 4.03 -19.93
C TYR A 26 45.29 3.59 -21.34
N PRO A 27 46.56 3.17 -21.57
CA PRO A 27 46.99 2.69 -22.89
C PRO A 27 46.16 1.52 -23.42
N THR A 28 45.66 0.62 -22.56
CA THR A 28 44.78 -0.48 -22.99
C THR A 28 43.43 0.04 -23.44
N MET A 29 42.86 0.98 -22.68
CA MET A 29 41.61 1.65 -23.04
C MET A 29 41.74 2.43 -24.36
N MET A 30 42.86 3.13 -24.58
CA MET A 30 43.12 3.83 -25.83
C MET A 30 43.29 2.88 -27.02
N ALA A 31 43.90 1.71 -26.81
CA ALA A 31 43.98 0.68 -27.85
C ALA A 31 42.59 0.19 -28.25
N TRP A 32 41.73 -0.09 -27.25
CA TRP A 32 40.33 -0.45 -27.48
C TRP A 32 39.55 0.66 -28.21
N ALA A 33 39.74 1.93 -27.82
CA ALA A 33 39.05 3.06 -28.46
C ALA A 33 39.37 3.17 -29.96
N ARG A 34 40.58 2.79 -30.38
CA ARG A 34 41.02 2.82 -31.78
C ARG A 34 40.58 1.61 -32.59
N SER A 35 40.31 0.47 -31.95
CA SER A 35 39.84 -0.73 -32.61
C SER A 35 38.32 -0.80 -32.60
N GLU A 36 37.74 -1.00 -31.42
CA GLU A 36 36.32 -1.31 -31.22
C GLU A 36 35.50 -0.05 -30.91
N GLY A 37 36.08 0.93 -30.19
CA GLY A 37 35.40 2.19 -29.87
C GLY A 37 35.00 3.02 -31.10
N VAL A 38 35.62 2.77 -32.25
CA VAL A 38 35.30 3.40 -33.54
C VAL A 38 33.91 3.01 -34.02
N GLU A 39 33.49 1.76 -33.80
CA GLU A 39 32.17 1.27 -34.19
C GLU A 39 31.07 1.98 -33.39
N HIS A 40 31.31 2.17 -32.09
CA HIS A 40 30.46 2.97 -31.22
C HIS A 40 30.46 4.47 -31.56
N CYS A 41 31.36 4.93 -32.44
CA CYS A 41 31.44 6.31 -32.90
C CYS A 41 30.99 6.51 -34.36
N GLY A 42 30.17 5.60 -34.89
CA GLY A 42 29.69 5.67 -36.27
C GLY A 42 30.81 5.55 -37.31
N GLY A 43 31.90 4.86 -36.98
CA GLY A 43 33.08 4.72 -37.84
C GLY A 43 34.11 5.84 -37.68
N SER A 44 33.88 6.83 -36.81
CA SER A 44 34.78 7.98 -36.64
C SER A 44 35.91 7.70 -35.64
N LEU A 45 37.11 7.44 -36.17
CA LEU A 45 38.33 7.26 -35.36
C LEU A 45 38.69 8.51 -34.56
N ASP A 46 38.61 9.70 -35.18
CA ASP A 46 38.96 10.97 -34.54
C ASP A 46 38.06 11.22 -33.31
N LEU A 47 36.77 10.90 -33.42
CA LEU A 47 35.81 11.03 -32.33
C LEU A 47 36.10 10.04 -31.19
N ALA A 48 36.31 8.77 -31.51
CA ALA A 48 36.64 7.75 -30.51
C ALA A 48 37.93 8.09 -29.74
N GLN A 49 38.97 8.57 -30.43
CA GLN A 49 40.23 8.99 -29.82
C GLN A 49 40.09 10.25 -28.96
N ALA A 50 39.24 11.20 -29.35
CA ALA A 50 39.00 12.42 -28.57
C ALA A 50 38.10 12.17 -27.35
N LEU A 51 37.17 11.23 -27.44
CA LEU A 51 36.25 10.87 -26.37
C LEU A 51 36.92 10.05 -25.27
N ALA A 52 37.85 9.17 -25.63
CA ALA A 52 38.51 8.26 -24.69
C ALA A 52 39.17 8.94 -23.46
N PRO A 53 40.02 9.98 -23.60
CA PRO A 53 40.60 10.70 -22.46
C PRO A 53 39.56 11.34 -21.55
N LEU A 54 38.46 11.85 -22.12
CA LEU A 54 37.38 12.50 -21.35
C LEU A 54 36.64 11.47 -20.48
N ILE A 55 36.35 10.29 -21.05
CA ILE A 55 35.76 9.17 -20.33
C ILE A 55 36.70 8.65 -19.24
N TRP A 56 37.99 8.46 -19.56
CA TRP A 56 38.99 8.04 -18.59
C TRP A 56 39.06 8.97 -17.37
N ASN A 57 39.10 10.29 -17.60
CA ASN A 57 39.23 11.30 -16.55
C ASN A 57 38.05 11.31 -15.56
N GLN A 58 36.89 10.78 -15.96
CA GLN A 58 35.69 10.68 -15.13
C GLN A 58 35.52 9.30 -14.47
N THR A 59 36.32 8.30 -14.87
CA THR A 59 36.07 6.91 -14.46
C THR A 59 36.60 6.63 -13.05
N PRO A 60 35.76 6.20 -12.10
CA PRO A 60 36.24 5.78 -10.79
C PRO A 60 37.01 4.46 -10.90
N LEU A 61 38.21 4.40 -10.34
CA LEU A 61 39.10 3.23 -10.45
C LEU A 61 39.13 2.42 -9.15
N LYS A 62 38.85 1.13 -9.20
CA LYS A 62 38.88 0.22 -8.04
C LYS A 62 40.26 0.21 -7.38
N ARG A 63 41.34 0.20 -8.17
CA ARG A 63 42.72 0.21 -7.66
C ARG A 63 43.09 1.48 -6.90
N ARG A 64 42.32 2.55 -7.08
CA ARG A 64 42.51 3.86 -6.44
C ARG A 64 41.41 4.18 -5.42
N ASP A 65 40.77 3.15 -4.84
CA ASP A 65 39.68 3.36 -3.89
C ASP A 65 38.59 4.29 -4.46
N PHE A 66 38.24 4.02 -5.72
CA PHE A 66 37.23 4.73 -6.51
C PHE A 66 37.55 6.20 -6.85
N ASP A 67 38.77 6.68 -6.60
CA ASP A 67 39.23 7.96 -7.16
C ASP A 67 39.45 7.86 -8.67
N THR A 68 39.34 9.01 -9.34
CA THR A 68 39.73 9.16 -10.75
C THR A 68 41.23 9.35 -10.87
N GLU A 69 41.78 9.07 -12.05
CA GLU A 69 43.18 9.36 -12.39
C GLU A 69 43.23 10.26 -13.62
N PRO A 70 42.86 11.56 -13.48
CA PRO A 70 42.71 12.45 -14.62
C PRO A 70 44.07 12.71 -15.28
N LEU A 71 44.08 12.61 -16.60
CA LEU A 71 45.18 13.03 -17.46
C LEU A 71 45.23 14.56 -17.51
N ALA A 72 46.44 15.11 -17.50
CA ALA A 72 46.65 16.53 -17.74
C ALA A 72 46.24 16.87 -19.19
N GLU A 73 45.34 17.83 -19.35
CA GLU A 73 44.95 18.30 -20.68
C GLU A 73 46.15 18.98 -21.36
N PRO A 74 46.59 18.52 -22.55
CA PRO A 74 47.74 19.10 -23.22
C PRO A 74 47.47 20.54 -23.68
N LYS A 75 48.51 21.38 -23.67
CA LYS A 75 48.47 22.65 -24.38
C LYS A 75 48.42 22.43 -25.89
N ARG A 76 48.03 23.45 -26.64
CA ARG A 76 47.84 23.38 -28.11
C ARG A 76 49.07 22.84 -28.86
N ASP A 77 50.27 23.15 -28.40
CA ASP A 77 51.57 22.78 -29.00
C ASP A 77 52.24 21.57 -28.34
N GLU A 78 51.57 20.91 -27.40
CA GLU A 78 52.04 19.68 -26.76
C GLU A 78 51.53 18.43 -27.52
N PRO A 79 52.18 17.26 -27.36
CA PRO A 79 51.69 16.00 -27.89
C PRO A 79 50.27 15.70 -27.41
N CYS A 80 49.44 15.18 -28.32
CA CYS A 80 48.06 14.84 -27.99
C CYS A 80 47.97 13.69 -26.97
N TRP A 81 47.13 13.83 -25.95
CA TRP A 81 46.90 12.82 -24.91
C TRP A 81 46.32 11.50 -25.43
N CYS A 82 45.78 11.46 -26.66
CA CYS A 82 45.30 10.23 -27.27
C CYS A 82 46.44 9.36 -27.82
N ASP A 83 47.70 9.78 -27.69
CA ASP A 83 48.91 9.09 -28.14
C ASP A 83 48.97 8.86 -29.67
N SER A 84 48.40 9.78 -30.45
CA SER A 84 48.42 9.72 -31.93
C SER A 84 49.76 10.15 -32.55
N GLY A 85 50.69 10.66 -31.74
CA GLY A 85 51.94 11.28 -32.19
C GLY A 85 51.78 12.68 -32.81
N ARG A 86 50.54 13.21 -32.92
CA ARG A 86 50.26 14.56 -33.41
C ARG A 86 50.24 15.60 -32.28
N LEU A 87 50.41 16.87 -32.62
CA LEU A 87 50.17 17.98 -31.70
C LEU A 87 48.68 18.06 -31.34
N TYR A 88 48.34 18.45 -30.11
CA TYR A 88 46.97 18.49 -29.63
C TYR A 88 46.04 19.36 -30.51
N ARG A 89 46.51 20.56 -30.92
CA ARG A 89 45.79 21.46 -31.83
C ARG A 89 45.45 20.86 -33.20
N ASP A 90 46.22 19.85 -33.63
CA ASP A 90 46.12 19.20 -34.94
C ASP A 90 45.44 17.82 -34.83
N CYS A 91 44.95 17.46 -33.63
CA CYS A 91 44.33 16.16 -33.31
C CYS A 91 43.04 16.37 -32.51
N CYS A 92 42.94 15.85 -31.28
CA CYS A 92 41.70 15.84 -30.50
C CYS A 92 41.10 17.24 -30.26
N ALA A 93 41.89 18.31 -30.24
CA ALA A 93 41.37 19.67 -30.08
C ALA A 93 40.51 20.16 -31.27
N ARG A 94 40.56 19.46 -32.42
CA ARG A 94 39.73 19.78 -33.61
C ARG A 94 38.39 19.06 -33.61
N VAL A 95 38.20 18.10 -32.72
CA VAL A 95 36.97 17.31 -32.64
C VAL A 95 35.98 18.09 -31.81
N GLU A 96 34.91 18.56 -32.45
CA GLU A 96 33.79 19.18 -31.75
C GLU A 96 32.86 18.09 -31.23
N MET A 97 32.68 18.04 -29.91
CA MET A 97 31.72 17.14 -29.28
C MET A 97 30.30 17.67 -29.48
N PRO A 98 29.32 16.84 -29.90
CA PRO A 98 27.95 17.28 -30.10
C PRO A 98 27.27 17.85 -28.83
N SER A 99 27.69 17.38 -27.65
CA SER A 99 27.27 17.93 -26.36
C SER A 99 28.36 17.75 -25.30
N VAL A 100 28.19 18.42 -24.16
CA VAL A 100 28.99 18.15 -22.96
C VAL A 100 28.74 16.73 -22.48
N ILE A 101 29.80 16.07 -21.99
CA ILE A 101 29.72 14.74 -21.38
C ILE A 101 29.36 14.92 -19.90
N PRO A 102 28.26 14.31 -19.40
CA PRO A 102 27.85 14.46 -18.01
C PRO A 102 28.92 13.93 -17.05
N GLY A 103 29.37 14.74 -16.08
CA GLY A 103 30.47 14.38 -15.18
C GLY A 103 30.20 13.19 -14.25
N HIS A 104 28.94 12.77 -14.13
CA HIS A 104 28.51 11.62 -13.34
C HIS A 104 28.35 10.33 -14.15
N LEU A 105 28.47 10.39 -15.49
CA LEU A 105 28.19 9.28 -16.41
C LEU A 105 28.93 8.00 -16.03
N MET A 106 30.25 8.10 -15.85
CA MET A 106 31.07 6.92 -15.57
C MET A 106 30.85 6.35 -14.17
N TRP A 107 30.44 7.18 -13.21
CA TRP A 107 29.99 6.71 -11.91
C TRP A 107 28.67 5.96 -12.02
N MET A 108 27.69 6.50 -12.75
CA MET A 108 26.39 5.84 -12.99
C MET A 108 26.57 4.47 -13.64
N LEU A 109 27.38 4.39 -14.72
CA LEU A 109 27.66 3.11 -15.39
C LEU A 109 28.40 2.13 -14.47
N SER A 110 29.36 2.60 -13.67
CA SER A 110 30.09 1.75 -12.71
C SER A 110 29.18 1.18 -11.63
N LEU A 111 28.24 1.97 -11.10
CA LEU A 111 27.26 1.52 -10.11
C LEU A 111 26.26 0.51 -10.69
N ARG A 112 25.98 0.57 -11.99
CA ARG A 112 25.16 -0.42 -12.71
C ARG A 112 25.87 -1.78 -12.85
N GLU A 113 27.20 -1.76 -13.00
CA GLU A 113 28.01 -2.96 -13.18
C GLU A 113 28.43 -3.62 -11.86
N TRP A 114 28.82 -2.83 -10.85
CA TRP A 114 29.37 -3.35 -9.60
C TRP A 114 28.34 -4.14 -8.77
N ARG A 115 28.83 -5.22 -8.15
CA ARG A 115 28.04 -6.13 -7.31
C ARG A 115 28.84 -6.52 -6.06
N GLY A 116 28.13 -7.04 -5.05
CA GLY A 116 28.71 -7.57 -3.82
C GLY A 116 29.59 -6.54 -3.09
N GLU A 117 30.73 -6.99 -2.58
CA GLU A 117 31.67 -6.16 -1.79
C GLU A 117 32.18 -4.92 -2.55
N THR A 118 32.32 -5.00 -3.88
CA THR A 118 32.78 -3.83 -4.65
C THR A 118 31.76 -2.71 -4.65
N LEU A 119 30.47 -3.03 -4.84
CA LEU A 119 29.41 -2.03 -4.77
C LEU A 119 29.34 -1.41 -3.38
N LYS A 120 29.38 -2.26 -2.35
CA LYS A 120 29.32 -1.82 -0.95
C LYS A 120 30.48 -0.86 -0.63
N ALA A 121 31.71 -1.23 -0.98
CA ALA A 121 32.88 -0.37 -0.79
C ALA A 121 32.77 0.95 -1.57
N ALA A 122 32.24 0.92 -2.80
CA ALA A 122 32.02 2.13 -3.59
C ALA A 122 31.03 3.09 -2.94
N LEU A 123 29.92 2.57 -2.40
CA LEU A 123 28.91 3.36 -1.69
C LEU A 123 29.45 3.92 -0.35
N GLU A 124 30.17 3.09 0.40
CA GLU A 124 30.81 3.47 1.67
C GLU A 124 31.88 4.56 1.49
N SER A 125 32.54 4.62 0.32
CA SER A 125 33.51 5.68 -0.01
C SER A 125 32.89 7.10 -0.01
N ARG A 126 31.57 7.21 -0.21
CA ARG A 126 30.81 8.47 -0.38
C ARG A 126 31.30 9.37 -1.53
N LYS A 127 32.11 8.86 -2.45
CA LYS A 127 32.64 9.59 -3.62
C LYS A 127 31.66 9.67 -4.79
N ALA A 128 30.66 8.78 -4.82
CA ALA A 128 29.65 8.76 -5.88
C ALA A 128 28.84 10.07 -5.91
N PRO A 129 28.76 10.76 -7.06
CA PRO A 129 27.90 11.92 -7.24
C PRO A 129 26.42 11.59 -7.00
N ALA A 130 25.65 12.56 -6.49
CA ALA A 130 24.24 12.36 -6.20
C ALA A 130 23.43 11.96 -7.45
N GLN A 131 23.65 12.65 -8.58
CA GLN A 131 23.03 12.32 -9.86
C GLN A 131 23.35 10.89 -10.33
N ALA A 132 24.57 10.39 -10.10
CA ALA A 132 24.93 9.01 -10.46
C ALA A 132 24.17 7.98 -9.62
N LEU A 133 23.99 8.23 -8.32
CA LEU A 133 23.23 7.35 -7.43
C LEU A 133 21.75 7.35 -7.80
N LEU A 134 21.20 8.52 -8.11
CA LEU A 134 19.82 8.70 -8.55
C LEU A 134 19.53 7.87 -9.80
N GLU A 135 20.27 8.12 -10.89
CA GLU A 135 20.07 7.42 -12.17
C GLU A 135 20.36 5.92 -12.05
N ALA A 136 21.47 5.53 -11.39
CA ALA A 136 21.78 4.11 -11.22
C ALA A 136 20.75 3.41 -10.33
N GLY A 137 20.23 4.08 -9.31
CA GLY A 137 19.21 3.56 -8.39
C GLY A 137 17.89 3.28 -9.10
N ILE A 138 17.37 4.26 -9.83
CA ILE A 138 16.11 4.16 -10.60
C ILE A 138 16.21 3.02 -11.63
N VAL A 139 17.26 3.02 -12.48
CA VAL A 139 17.47 1.97 -13.48
C VAL A 139 17.58 0.58 -12.84
N SER A 140 18.16 0.50 -11.63
CA SER A 140 18.24 -0.78 -10.91
C SER A 140 16.87 -1.29 -10.47
N ALA A 141 15.99 -0.40 -10.03
CA ALA A 141 14.63 -0.73 -9.63
C ALA A 141 13.80 -1.17 -10.84
N GLU A 142 13.83 -0.41 -11.93
CA GLU A 142 13.16 -0.74 -13.20
C GLU A 142 13.61 -2.10 -13.77
N SER A 143 14.88 -2.46 -13.55
CA SER A 143 15.43 -3.75 -13.96
C SER A 143 15.12 -4.91 -12.98
N GLY A 144 14.29 -4.70 -11.96
CA GLY A 144 13.93 -5.69 -10.94
C GLY A 144 15.06 -6.05 -9.94
N ASN A 145 16.15 -5.27 -9.91
CA ASN A 145 17.28 -5.51 -8.99
C ASN A 145 17.05 -4.83 -7.64
N ASN A 146 15.93 -5.11 -6.98
CA ASN A 146 15.39 -4.39 -5.82
C ASN A 146 16.41 -4.23 -4.68
N GLY A 147 17.17 -5.28 -4.36
CA GLY A 147 18.20 -5.22 -3.30
C GLY A 147 19.37 -4.29 -3.63
N ARG A 148 19.71 -4.13 -4.91
CA ARG A 148 20.77 -3.22 -5.38
C ARG A 148 20.26 -1.79 -5.45
N ALA A 149 19.06 -1.61 -5.99
CA ALA A 149 18.37 -0.33 -6.02
C ALA A 149 18.27 0.27 -4.61
N GLN A 150 17.83 -0.53 -3.64
CA GLN A 150 17.74 -0.12 -2.24
C GLN A 150 19.09 0.39 -1.70
N GLN A 151 20.20 -0.33 -1.90
CA GLN A 151 21.52 0.08 -1.38
C GLN A 151 22.02 1.40 -2.01
N ILE A 152 21.82 1.56 -3.31
CA ILE A 152 22.22 2.76 -4.05
C ILE A 152 21.40 3.97 -3.60
N LEU A 153 20.08 3.83 -3.54
CA LEU A 153 19.16 4.89 -3.12
C LEU A 153 19.32 5.22 -1.63
N GLU A 154 19.57 4.23 -0.76
CA GLU A 154 19.95 4.48 0.64
C GLU A 154 21.15 5.42 0.74
N SER A 155 22.13 5.26 -0.15
CA SER A 155 23.33 6.11 -0.19
C SER A 155 23.07 7.51 -0.73
N LEU A 156 22.04 7.68 -1.57
CA LEU A 156 21.55 8.98 -2.06
C LEU A 156 20.87 9.77 -0.93
N PHE A 157 20.08 9.09 -0.10
CA PHE A 157 19.43 9.71 1.04
C PHE A 157 20.30 9.71 2.31
N ALA A 158 21.53 9.19 2.29
CA ALA A 158 22.44 9.21 3.43
C ALA A 158 23.36 10.44 3.45
N GLY A 159 23.58 11.00 4.65
CA GLY A 159 24.51 12.13 4.86
C GLY A 159 24.03 13.45 4.23
N ASN A 160 24.86 14.48 4.25
CA ASN A 160 24.47 15.84 3.83
C ASN A 160 24.57 15.99 2.29
N ARG A 161 23.68 15.33 1.55
CA ARG A 161 23.56 15.55 0.10
C ARG A 161 22.63 16.73 -0.18
N ASP A 162 22.96 17.44 -1.24
CA ASP A 162 22.14 18.55 -1.74
C ASP A 162 21.02 17.99 -2.63
N TRP A 163 19.84 17.82 -2.05
CA TRP A 163 18.65 17.37 -2.78
C TRP A 163 18.03 18.48 -3.63
N GLU A 164 18.29 19.75 -3.31
CA GLU A 164 17.79 20.89 -4.08
C GLU A 164 18.45 20.92 -5.47
N ALA A 165 19.74 20.58 -5.55
CA ALA A 165 20.47 20.46 -6.81
C ALA A 165 19.98 19.32 -7.73
N LEU A 166 19.19 18.37 -7.22
CA LEU A 166 18.58 17.30 -8.01
C LEU A 166 17.19 17.67 -8.52
N GLU A 167 16.64 18.80 -8.04
CA GLU A 167 15.31 19.32 -8.40
C GLU A 167 14.24 18.22 -8.31
N GLU A 168 13.25 18.20 -9.20
CA GLU A 168 12.13 17.25 -9.18
C GLU A 168 12.56 15.78 -9.44
N GLN A 169 13.80 15.53 -9.90
CA GLN A 169 14.24 14.17 -10.22
C GLN A 169 14.41 13.28 -8.98
N ILE A 170 14.64 13.88 -7.80
CA ILE A 170 14.83 13.14 -6.53
C ILE A 170 13.53 12.53 -5.99
N GLU A 171 12.37 13.07 -6.38
CA GLU A 171 11.08 12.59 -5.92
C GLU A 171 10.80 11.14 -6.35
N PRO A 172 10.93 10.75 -7.64
CA PRO A 172 10.83 9.34 -8.05
C PRO A 172 11.79 8.40 -7.30
N ALA A 173 13.02 8.86 -7.03
CA ALA A 173 14.00 8.07 -6.29
C ALA A 173 13.60 7.87 -4.82
N PHE A 174 12.93 8.86 -4.22
CA PHE A 174 12.36 8.77 -2.88
C PHE A 174 11.17 7.80 -2.85
N GLU A 175 10.22 7.95 -3.77
CA GLU A 175 9.04 7.06 -3.94
C GLU A 175 9.48 5.59 -4.05
N ILE A 176 10.38 5.29 -4.99
CA ILE A 176 10.92 3.94 -5.19
C ILE A 176 11.55 3.39 -3.91
N LEU A 177 12.33 4.19 -3.16
CA LEU A 177 12.95 3.70 -1.94
C LEU A 177 11.93 3.42 -0.83
N VAL A 178 10.88 4.24 -0.73
CA VAL A 178 9.76 4.00 0.19
C VAL A 178 9.05 2.69 -0.14
N ASP A 179 8.80 2.43 -1.41
CA ASP A 179 8.13 1.21 -1.88
C ASP A 179 9.00 -0.03 -1.65
N LEU A 180 10.29 0.04 -1.99
CA LEU A 180 11.26 -1.02 -1.70
C LEU A 180 11.33 -1.35 -0.21
N TYR A 181 11.20 -0.37 0.68
CA TYR A 181 11.13 -0.64 2.11
C TYR A 181 9.82 -1.30 2.52
N GLN A 182 8.69 -0.91 1.92
CA GLN A 182 7.39 -1.51 2.21
C GLN A 182 7.35 -2.97 1.76
N GLU A 183 7.70 -3.25 0.50
CA GLU A 183 7.73 -4.60 -0.07
C GLU A 183 8.62 -5.57 0.73
N ARG A 184 9.70 -5.06 1.31
CA ARG A 184 10.69 -5.86 2.04
C ARG A 184 10.52 -5.83 3.56
N GLY A 185 9.45 -5.20 4.07
CA GLY A 185 9.14 -5.15 5.51
C GLY A 185 10.08 -4.27 6.35
N PHE A 186 10.80 -3.32 5.75
CA PHE A 186 11.74 -2.43 6.44
C PHE A 186 11.06 -1.18 7.03
N HIS A 187 9.99 -1.37 7.82
CA HIS A 187 9.16 -0.27 8.35
C HIS A 187 9.94 0.79 9.14
N ARG A 188 10.97 0.40 9.91
CA ARG A 188 11.82 1.35 10.66
C ARG A 188 12.65 2.26 9.76
N LYS A 189 13.22 1.69 8.68
CA LYS A 189 14.00 2.48 7.72
C LYS A 189 13.11 3.43 6.94
N ARG A 190 11.91 2.98 6.55
CA ARG A 190 10.89 3.82 5.92
C ARG A 190 10.51 5.01 6.79
N GLY A 191 10.18 4.77 8.07
CA GLY A 191 9.85 5.84 9.02
C GLY A 191 10.99 6.86 9.17
N ALA A 192 12.22 6.38 9.33
CA ALA A 192 13.40 7.24 9.44
C ALA A 192 13.67 8.07 8.17
N LEU A 193 13.42 7.51 6.98
CA LEU A 193 13.53 8.23 5.71
C LEU A 193 12.48 9.35 5.62
N LEU A 194 11.22 9.04 5.95
CA LEU A 194 10.12 10.01 5.94
C LEU A 194 10.38 11.16 6.91
N GLU A 195 10.72 10.85 8.17
CA GLU A 195 11.06 11.85 9.20
C GLU A 195 12.20 12.76 8.74
N ARG A 196 13.22 12.18 8.11
CA ARG A 196 14.37 12.93 7.64
C ARG A 196 14.03 13.85 6.46
N VAL A 197 13.30 13.35 5.47
CA VAL A 197 12.84 14.16 4.34
C VAL A 197 11.95 15.31 4.84
N MET A 198 11.06 15.05 5.79
CA MET A 198 10.23 16.10 6.40
C MET A 198 11.07 17.18 7.12
N ALA A 199 12.16 16.79 7.77
CA ALA A 199 13.01 17.70 8.55
C ALA A 199 13.99 18.52 7.70
N GLU A 200 14.59 17.90 6.68
CA GLU A 200 15.74 18.44 5.93
C GLU A 200 15.43 18.72 4.45
N GLY A 201 14.29 18.25 3.94
CA GLY A 201 13.98 18.27 2.51
C GLY A 201 13.46 19.61 1.97
N PRO A 202 13.63 19.87 0.66
CA PRO A 202 12.97 20.98 -0.03
C PRO A 202 11.44 20.78 -0.09
N ASP A 203 10.69 21.84 -0.35
CA ASP A 203 9.22 21.85 -0.26
C ASP A 203 8.54 20.76 -1.10
N PHE A 204 8.98 20.56 -2.34
CA PHE A 204 8.42 19.53 -3.22
C PHE A 204 8.60 18.12 -2.63
N LEU A 205 9.79 17.80 -2.13
CA LEU A 205 10.09 16.48 -1.55
C LEU A 205 9.39 16.29 -0.20
N ARG A 206 9.25 17.36 0.60
CA ARG A 206 8.44 17.34 1.83
C ARG A 206 6.97 17.11 1.52
N GLY A 207 6.45 17.73 0.46
CA GLY A 207 5.09 17.50 -0.02
C GLY A 207 4.86 16.05 -0.41
N ALA A 208 5.72 15.47 -1.25
CA ALA A 208 5.67 14.05 -1.62
C ALA A 208 5.69 13.12 -0.38
N ALA A 209 6.56 13.41 0.61
CA ALA A 209 6.59 12.64 1.85
C ALA A 209 5.29 12.74 2.67
N LEU A 210 4.67 13.92 2.72
CA LEU A 210 3.39 14.15 3.42
C LEU A 210 2.22 13.49 2.70
N GLU A 211 2.21 13.50 1.37
CA GLU A 211 1.24 12.79 0.54
C GLU A 211 1.33 11.28 0.79
N ARG A 212 2.54 10.72 0.79
CA ARG A 212 2.78 9.30 1.10
C ARG A 212 2.36 8.93 2.53
N LEU A 213 2.65 9.77 3.51
CA LEU A 213 2.18 9.59 4.88
C LEU A 213 0.65 9.61 4.97
N CYS A 214 0.00 10.51 4.26
CA CYS A 214 -1.46 10.56 4.22
C CYS A 214 -2.04 9.23 3.72
N LEU A 215 -1.53 8.72 2.59
CA LEU A 215 -1.96 7.42 2.04
C LEU A 215 -1.72 6.27 3.02
N MET A 216 -0.53 6.21 3.64
CA MET A 216 -0.22 5.19 4.65
C MET A 216 -1.18 5.25 5.85
N HIS A 217 -1.56 6.44 6.30
CA HIS A 217 -2.52 6.59 7.39
C HIS A 217 -3.92 6.14 6.98
N LEU A 218 -4.35 6.44 5.75
CA LEU A 218 -5.61 5.93 5.19
C LEU A 218 -5.63 4.40 5.15
N ASP A 219 -4.56 3.76 4.66
CA ASP A 219 -4.44 2.30 4.62
C ASP A 219 -4.58 1.67 6.01
N SER A 220 -4.00 2.31 7.03
CA SER A 220 -4.09 1.87 8.43
C SER A 220 -5.40 2.23 9.14
N GLY A 221 -6.27 3.03 8.51
CA GLY A 221 -7.50 3.55 9.11
C GLY A 221 -7.31 4.69 10.11
N ASP A 222 -6.12 5.25 10.27
CA ASP A 222 -5.85 6.41 11.14
C ASP A 222 -6.26 7.72 10.45
N LEU A 223 -7.57 7.97 10.41
CA LEU A 223 -8.15 9.13 9.70
C LEU A 223 -7.72 10.46 10.30
N ALA A 224 -7.45 10.50 11.61
CA ALA A 224 -7.00 11.71 12.29
C ALA A 224 -5.59 12.11 11.81
N SER A 225 -4.65 11.17 11.81
CA SER A 225 -3.29 11.41 11.30
C SER A 225 -3.29 11.63 9.80
N ALA A 226 -4.14 10.93 9.03
CA ALA A 226 -4.30 11.17 7.58
C ALA A 226 -4.72 12.62 7.31
N ARG A 227 -5.70 13.14 8.06
CA ARG A 227 -6.15 14.53 7.95
C ARG A 227 -5.08 15.54 8.33
N GLU A 228 -4.30 15.30 9.38
CA GLU A 228 -3.19 16.17 9.78
C GLU A 228 -2.09 16.20 8.71
N ALA A 229 -1.73 15.03 8.17
CA ALA A 229 -0.77 14.90 7.09
C ALA A 229 -1.25 15.63 5.82
N PHE A 230 -2.50 15.43 5.41
CA PHE A 230 -3.11 16.12 4.27
C PHE A 230 -3.09 17.65 4.43
N GLN A 231 -3.50 18.17 5.59
CA GLN A 231 -3.48 19.61 5.85
C GLN A 231 -2.06 20.18 5.80
N SER A 232 -1.07 19.40 6.23
CA SER A 232 0.34 19.77 6.13
C SER A 232 0.81 19.75 4.68
N ALA A 233 0.43 18.74 3.89
CA ALA A 233 0.74 18.67 2.47
C ALA A 233 0.16 19.87 1.72
N GLN A 234 -1.11 20.23 1.97
CA GLN A 234 -1.76 21.39 1.37
C GLN A 234 -1.09 22.73 1.70
N ARG A 235 -0.49 22.87 2.90
CA ARG A 235 0.27 24.08 3.25
C ARG A 235 1.61 24.14 2.53
N THR A 236 2.25 22.99 2.33
CA THR A 236 3.56 22.88 1.69
C THR A 236 3.46 23.03 0.18
N LEU A 237 2.50 22.36 -0.46
CA LEU A 237 2.29 22.36 -1.92
C LEU A 237 0.83 22.69 -2.29
N PRO A 238 0.39 23.96 -2.13
CA PRO A 238 -1.03 24.33 -2.26
C PRO A 238 -1.65 24.16 -3.66
N ASP A 239 -0.81 23.99 -4.69
CA ASP A 239 -1.22 23.84 -6.08
C ASP A 239 -0.86 22.45 -6.65
N SER A 240 -0.42 21.51 -5.82
CA SER A 240 -0.16 20.13 -6.26
C SER A 240 -1.47 19.46 -6.72
N PRO A 241 -1.52 18.89 -7.95
CA PRO A 241 -2.69 18.20 -8.46
C PRO A 241 -3.08 16.96 -7.65
N SER A 242 -2.10 16.28 -7.06
CA SER A 242 -2.33 15.05 -6.30
C SER A 242 -3.22 15.26 -5.07
N LEU A 243 -3.18 16.46 -4.50
CA LEU A 243 -4.03 16.84 -3.38
C LEU A 243 -5.52 16.76 -3.71
N ALA A 244 -5.91 16.86 -4.99
CA ALA A 244 -7.31 16.77 -5.39
C ALA A 244 -7.89 15.38 -5.09
N TYR A 245 -7.18 14.31 -5.49
CA TYR A 245 -7.65 12.95 -5.24
C TYR A 245 -7.36 12.50 -3.80
N ILE A 246 -6.25 12.93 -3.18
CA ILE A 246 -5.98 12.62 -1.76
C ILE A 246 -7.07 13.24 -0.87
N GLU A 247 -7.50 14.48 -1.13
CA GLU A 247 -8.60 15.08 -0.37
C GLU A 247 -9.91 14.31 -0.55
N ALA A 248 -10.20 13.86 -1.77
CA ALA A 248 -11.37 13.02 -2.05
C ALA A 248 -11.30 11.70 -1.26
N MET A 249 -10.15 11.01 -1.29
CA MET A 249 -9.94 9.77 -0.54
C MET A 249 -10.13 9.99 0.97
N VAL A 250 -9.53 11.03 1.55
CA VAL A 250 -9.70 11.36 2.98
C VAL A 250 -11.18 11.58 3.32
N LEU A 251 -11.90 12.37 2.50
CA LEU A 251 -13.31 12.66 2.75
C LEU A 251 -14.21 11.43 2.58
N LEU A 252 -13.90 10.54 1.64
CA LEU A 252 -14.65 9.29 1.45
C LEU A 252 -14.44 8.32 2.61
N HIS A 253 -13.22 8.18 3.13
CA HIS A 253 -12.95 7.38 4.33
C HIS A 253 -13.67 7.91 5.58
N GLU A 254 -13.97 9.21 5.61
CA GLU A 254 -14.79 9.81 6.67
C GLU A 254 -16.31 9.76 6.39
N GLY A 255 -16.74 9.12 5.31
CA GLY A 255 -18.16 9.06 4.89
C GLY A 255 -18.72 10.39 4.37
N ASN A 256 -17.88 11.39 4.07
CA ASN A 256 -18.26 12.72 3.62
C ASN A 256 -18.36 12.84 2.08
N VAL A 257 -19.08 11.93 1.41
CA VAL A 257 -19.20 11.86 -0.07
C VAL A 257 -19.56 13.21 -0.71
N GLY A 258 -20.57 13.89 -0.17
CA GLY A 258 -21.01 15.18 -0.70
C GLY A 258 -19.94 16.28 -0.62
N LYS A 259 -19.11 16.26 0.43
CA LYS A 259 -17.97 17.20 0.54
C LYS A 259 -16.85 16.81 -0.41
N ALA A 260 -16.58 15.51 -0.61
CA ALA A 260 -15.58 15.03 -1.55
C ALA A 260 -15.86 15.60 -2.96
N ARG A 261 -17.11 15.46 -3.44
CA ARG A 261 -17.55 16.04 -4.73
C ARG A 261 -17.35 17.56 -4.80
N GLN A 262 -17.76 18.29 -3.76
CA GLN A 262 -17.61 19.76 -3.72
C GLN A 262 -16.15 20.21 -3.75
N ARG A 263 -15.26 19.49 -3.04
CA ARG A 263 -13.84 19.79 -2.97
C ARG A 263 -13.13 19.43 -4.28
N ALA A 264 -13.43 18.29 -4.88
CA ALA A 264 -12.95 17.94 -6.22
C ALA A 264 -13.36 18.98 -7.27
N ALA A 265 -14.62 19.43 -7.27
CA ALA A 265 -15.09 20.51 -8.15
C ALA A 265 -14.40 21.87 -7.89
N PHE A 266 -13.95 22.13 -6.66
CA PHE A 266 -13.11 23.28 -6.35
C PHE A 266 -11.72 23.13 -6.96
N TRP A 267 -11.07 21.97 -6.77
CA TRP A 267 -9.75 21.68 -7.33
C TRP A 267 -9.76 21.77 -8.86
N TRP A 268 -10.73 21.13 -9.51
CA TRP A 268 -10.89 21.20 -10.97
C TRP A 268 -10.93 22.65 -11.47
N ARG A 269 -11.75 23.52 -10.86
CA ARG A 269 -11.84 24.95 -11.24
C ARG A 269 -10.57 25.75 -10.99
N ARG A 270 -9.79 25.37 -9.97
CA ARG A 270 -8.52 26.01 -9.62
C ARG A 270 -7.43 25.59 -10.60
N LEU A 271 -7.30 24.30 -10.84
CA LEU A 271 -6.25 23.67 -11.62
C LEU A 271 -6.46 23.81 -13.14
N SER A 272 -7.70 23.83 -13.62
CA SER A 272 -8.03 24.07 -15.05
C SER A 272 -7.56 25.43 -15.59
N ARG A 273 -7.24 26.38 -14.70
CA ARG A 273 -6.68 27.69 -15.08
C ARG A 273 -5.16 27.66 -15.28
N GLN A 274 -4.51 26.54 -14.96
CA GLN A 274 -3.08 26.38 -15.10
C GLN A 274 -2.78 25.69 -16.43
N HIS A 275 -1.98 26.32 -17.29
CA HIS A 275 -1.73 25.84 -18.67
C HIS A 275 -0.67 24.73 -18.78
N HIS A 276 -0.08 24.28 -17.67
CA HIS A 276 1.04 23.32 -17.65
C HIS A 276 0.63 21.93 -17.14
N LEU A 277 -0.63 21.75 -16.78
CA LEU A 277 -1.16 20.50 -16.26
C LEU A 277 -1.42 19.51 -17.39
N ASP A 278 -1.11 18.26 -17.13
CA ASP A 278 -1.39 17.14 -18.02
C ASP A 278 -2.91 17.01 -18.29
N PRO A 279 -3.36 16.96 -19.56
CA PRO A 279 -4.77 16.81 -19.89
C PRO A 279 -5.44 15.62 -19.20
N ASP A 280 -4.76 14.47 -19.11
CA ASP A 280 -5.31 13.25 -18.52
C ASP A 280 -5.52 13.42 -17.01
N GLN A 281 -4.59 14.09 -16.32
CA GLN A 281 -4.78 14.45 -14.90
C GLN A 281 -5.95 15.41 -14.69
N LEU A 282 -6.14 16.39 -15.59
CA LEU A 282 -7.27 17.32 -15.51
C LEU A 282 -8.61 16.64 -15.77
N GLU A 283 -8.66 15.67 -16.68
CA GLU A 283 -9.83 14.84 -16.95
C GLU A 283 -10.20 14.00 -15.74
N PHE A 284 -9.24 13.31 -15.12
CA PHE A 284 -9.46 12.56 -13.89
C PHE A 284 -9.99 13.43 -12.74
N ILE A 285 -9.47 14.65 -12.57
CA ILE A 285 -9.98 15.60 -11.57
C ILE A 285 -11.41 16.07 -11.91
N ALA A 286 -11.78 16.11 -13.19
CA ALA A 286 -13.15 16.40 -13.63
C ALA A 286 -14.11 15.24 -13.29
N GLU A 287 -13.69 14.00 -13.51
CA GLU A 287 -14.43 12.80 -13.14
C GLU A 287 -14.65 12.72 -11.63
N LEU A 288 -13.61 12.98 -10.83
CA LEU A 288 -13.73 13.13 -9.37
C LEU A 288 -14.73 14.21 -8.96
N ALA A 289 -14.86 15.29 -9.73
CA ALA A 289 -15.82 16.35 -9.45
C ALA A 289 -17.27 15.96 -9.75
N ASP A 290 -17.50 14.97 -10.62
CA ASP A 290 -18.82 14.41 -10.93
C ASP A 290 -19.18 13.28 -9.95
N ASP A 291 -18.35 12.23 -9.92
CA ASP A 291 -18.49 11.09 -9.01
C ASP A 291 -17.13 10.64 -8.46
N PRO A 292 -16.76 11.10 -7.24
CA PRO A 292 -15.51 10.69 -6.60
C PRO A 292 -15.38 9.17 -6.39
N GLN A 293 -16.50 8.47 -6.12
CA GLN A 293 -16.45 7.05 -5.80
C GLN A 293 -16.18 6.24 -7.07
N THR A 294 -16.94 6.51 -8.14
CA THR A 294 -16.76 5.83 -9.43
C THR A 294 -15.38 6.11 -10.02
N ALA A 295 -14.93 7.36 -10.04
CA ALA A 295 -13.62 7.72 -10.59
C ALA A 295 -12.46 7.02 -9.87
N LEU A 296 -12.50 6.96 -8.52
CA LEU A 296 -11.48 6.23 -7.76
C LEU A 296 -11.57 4.71 -7.93
N ALA A 297 -12.79 4.15 -8.04
CA ALA A 297 -12.97 2.73 -8.29
C ALA A 297 -12.41 2.32 -9.65
N GLU A 298 -12.68 3.11 -10.70
CA GLU A 298 -12.13 2.90 -12.03
C GLU A 298 -10.61 3.01 -12.03
N GLN A 299 -10.04 4.00 -11.35
CA GLN A 299 -8.59 4.13 -11.22
C GLN A 299 -7.95 2.90 -10.55
N VAL A 300 -8.57 2.35 -9.51
CA VAL A 300 -8.10 1.13 -8.85
C VAL A 300 -8.18 -0.08 -9.79
N ILE A 301 -9.29 -0.24 -10.52
CA ILE A 301 -9.49 -1.34 -11.48
C ILE A 301 -8.45 -1.30 -12.61
N HIS A 302 -8.13 -0.12 -13.13
CA HIS A 302 -7.21 0.06 -14.26
C HIS A 302 -5.74 0.24 -13.86
N SER A 303 -5.42 0.22 -12.56
CA SER A 303 -4.07 0.45 -12.06
C SER A 303 -3.05 -0.60 -12.50
N GLU A 304 -3.48 -1.86 -12.64
CA GLU A 304 -2.63 -2.97 -13.05
C GLU A 304 -3.08 -3.52 -14.40
N GLU A 305 -2.22 -3.42 -15.42
CA GLU A 305 -2.52 -3.80 -16.81
C GLU A 305 -3.06 -5.24 -16.93
N MET A 306 -2.46 -6.18 -16.18
CA MET A 306 -2.85 -7.60 -16.21
C MET A 306 -4.20 -7.88 -15.54
N LEU A 307 -4.64 -7.02 -14.61
CA LEU A 307 -5.89 -7.19 -13.86
C LEU A 307 -7.04 -6.31 -14.38
N SER A 308 -6.72 -5.25 -15.13
CA SER A 308 -7.71 -4.29 -15.65
C SER A 308 -8.86 -4.98 -16.39
N GLY A 309 -8.55 -5.82 -17.37
CA GLY A 309 -9.57 -6.54 -18.16
C GLY A 309 -10.39 -7.51 -17.30
N PRO A 310 -9.76 -8.43 -16.54
CA PRO A 310 -10.47 -9.37 -15.67
C PRO A 310 -11.34 -8.70 -14.59
N LEU A 311 -10.87 -7.63 -13.93
CA LEU A 311 -11.66 -6.91 -12.92
C LEU A 311 -12.86 -6.17 -13.51
N THR A 312 -12.71 -5.57 -14.69
CA THR A 312 -13.83 -4.95 -15.42
C THR A 312 -14.88 -6.00 -15.81
N ALA A 313 -14.44 -7.17 -16.27
CA ALA A 313 -15.33 -8.28 -16.59
C ALA A 313 -16.05 -8.81 -15.35
N LEU A 314 -15.37 -8.90 -14.20
CA LEU A 314 -15.97 -9.29 -12.93
C LEU A 314 -17.02 -8.28 -12.47
N GLN A 315 -16.71 -6.98 -12.52
CA GLN A 315 -17.68 -5.91 -12.20
C GLN A 315 -18.95 -6.08 -13.06
N ALA A 316 -18.79 -6.20 -14.38
CA ALA A 316 -19.92 -6.40 -15.28
C ALA A 316 -20.72 -7.67 -14.92
N LEU A 317 -20.04 -8.79 -14.64
CA LEU A 317 -20.66 -10.05 -14.25
C LEU A 317 -21.50 -9.90 -12.97
N LEU A 318 -20.95 -9.31 -11.92
CA LEU A 318 -21.65 -9.15 -10.63
C LEU A 318 -22.90 -8.26 -10.76
N HIS A 319 -22.86 -7.24 -11.62
CA HIS A 319 -24.01 -6.38 -11.89
C HIS A 319 -25.07 -6.99 -12.84
N THR A 320 -24.83 -8.16 -13.44
CA THR A 320 -25.88 -8.85 -14.23
C THR A 320 -26.96 -9.55 -13.37
N GLN A 321 -26.79 -9.56 -12.05
CA GLN A 321 -27.71 -10.05 -11.01
C GLN A 321 -28.55 -11.28 -11.40
N GLN A 322 -27.97 -12.46 -11.23
CA GLN A 322 -28.71 -13.73 -11.26
C GLN A 322 -29.07 -14.15 -9.84
N ARG A 323 -30.30 -14.64 -9.64
CA ARG A 323 -30.72 -15.23 -8.36
C ARG A 323 -29.94 -16.53 -8.13
N PRO A 324 -29.27 -16.72 -6.97
CA PRO A 324 -28.55 -17.97 -6.70
C PRO A 324 -29.54 -19.14 -6.53
N PRO A 325 -29.08 -20.39 -6.73
CA PRO A 325 -29.89 -21.57 -6.46
C PRO A 325 -30.22 -21.71 -4.97
N ARG A 326 -31.20 -22.56 -4.66
CA ARG A 326 -31.55 -22.90 -3.28
C ARG A 326 -30.45 -23.73 -2.63
N LEU A 327 -30.26 -23.53 -1.32
CA LEU A 327 -29.35 -24.35 -0.51
C LEU A 327 -29.99 -25.72 -0.21
N GLU A 328 -29.17 -26.76 -0.15
CA GLU A 328 -29.54 -28.03 0.47
C GLU A 328 -29.33 -27.91 1.99
N LEU A 329 -30.42 -27.73 2.73
CA LEU A 329 -30.43 -27.59 4.18
C LEU A 329 -31.09 -28.82 4.80
N SER A 330 -30.47 -29.36 5.84
CA SER A 330 -31.09 -30.33 6.74
C SER A 330 -31.20 -29.74 8.15
N ALA A 331 -32.11 -30.28 8.95
CA ALA A 331 -32.32 -29.86 10.32
C ALA A 331 -32.26 -31.09 11.23
N ASP A 332 -31.44 -31.01 12.28
CA ASP A 332 -31.34 -32.03 13.33
C ASP A 332 -31.50 -31.34 14.69
N ASP A 333 -32.51 -31.76 15.46
CA ASP A 333 -32.86 -31.21 16.79
C ASP A 333 -32.88 -29.67 16.91
N GLY A 334 -33.30 -28.96 15.85
CA GLY A 334 -33.36 -27.48 15.83
C GLY A 334 -32.04 -26.79 15.44
N VAL A 335 -31.01 -27.55 15.10
CA VAL A 335 -29.77 -27.09 14.47
C VAL A 335 -29.89 -27.24 12.96
N LEU A 336 -29.55 -26.18 12.22
CA LEU A 336 -29.52 -26.16 10.77
C LEU A 336 -28.15 -26.58 10.24
N LEU A 337 -28.13 -27.49 9.28
CA LEU A 337 -26.93 -28.04 8.67
C LEU A 337 -26.94 -27.76 7.17
N TYR A 338 -25.93 -27.03 6.69
CA TYR A 338 -25.63 -26.88 5.28
C TYR A 338 -24.62 -27.93 4.84
N GLU A 339 -24.95 -28.68 3.78
CA GLU A 339 -24.05 -29.59 3.09
C GLU A 339 -24.02 -29.24 1.60
N PRO A 340 -22.84 -29.18 0.96
CA PRO A 340 -22.74 -28.84 -0.45
C PRO A 340 -23.32 -29.95 -1.32
N SER A 341 -24.17 -29.57 -2.28
CA SER A 341 -24.70 -30.50 -3.26
C SER A 341 -23.60 -31.03 -4.20
N SER A 342 -23.83 -32.20 -4.82
CA SER A 342 -22.90 -32.74 -5.84
C SER A 342 -22.63 -31.79 -7.01
N ARG A 343 -23.59 -30.90 -7.32
CA ARG A 343 -23.43 -29.81 -8.29
C ARG A 343 -22.45 -28.77 -7.77
N GLU A 344 -22.63 -28.30 -6.54
CA GLU A 344 -21.74 -27.32 -5.91
C GLU A 344 -20.30 -27.83 -5.82
N GLU A 345 -20.11 -29.09 -5.44
CA GLU A 345 -18.78 -29.71 -5.42
C GLU A 345 -18.11 -29.73 -6.80
N SER A 346 -18.90 -30.00 -7.86
CA SER A 346 -18.39 -30.02 -9.23
C SER A 346 -18.00 -28.61 -9.70
N LEU A 347 -18.80 -27.59 -9.37
CA LEU A 347 -18.49 -26.19 -9.67
C LEU A 347 -17.25 -25.72 -8.91
N TYR A 348 -17.16 -26.03 -7.61
CA TYR A 348 -16.00 -25.67 -6.79
C TYR A 348 -14.71 -26.33 -7.29
N ARG A 349 -14.75 -27.59 -7.76
CA ARG A 349 -13.57 -28.26 -8.33
C ARG A 349 -13.03 -27.52 -9.55
N GLY A 350 -13.92 -27.08 -10.45
CA GLY A 350 -13.52 -26.29 -11.63
C GLY A 350 -12.87 -24.96 -11.25
N TRP A 351 -13.41 -24.28 -10.23
CA TRP A 351 -12.81 -23.05 -9.71
C TRP A 351 -11.45 -23.30 -9.02
N ALA A 352 -11.34 -24.34 -8.20
CA ALA A 352 -10.13 -24.65 -7.44
C ALA A 352 -8.94 -24.98 -8.36
N GLU A 353 -9.18 -25.62 -9.50
CA GLU A 353 -8.17 -25.84 -10.55
C GLU A 353 -7.62 -24.54 -11.14
N ALA A 354 -8.42 -23.46 -11.18
CA ALA A 354 -8.01 -22.17 -11.72
C ALA A 354 -7.36 -21.24 -10.66
N CYS A 355 -7.82 -21.31 -9.41
CA CYS A 355 -7.33 -20.46 -8.32
C CYS A 355 -5.96 -20.89 -7.80
N GLU A 356 -5.71 -22.20 -7.72
CA GLU A 356 -4.46 -22.79 -7.21
C GLU A 356 -4.10 -22.44 -5.75
N VAL A 357 -4.93 -21.65 -5.05
CA VAL A 357 -4.74 -21.26 -3.64
C VAL A 357 -5.94 -21.71 -2.81
N GLU A 358 -5.67 -22.43 -1.72
CA GLU A 358 -6.69 -22.94 -0.82
C GLU A 358 -7.01 -21.95 0.32
N ILE A 359 -8.27 -21.98 0.77
CA ILE A 359 -8.72 -21.24 1.96
C ILE A 359 -8.08 -21.87 3.20
N ASP A 360 -7.56 -21.03 4.09
CA ASP A 360 -7.12 -21.46 5.41
C ASP A 360 -8.35 -21.80 6.28
N LYS A 361 -8.47 -23.07 6.64
CA LYS A 361 -9.60 -23.57 7.44
C LYS A 361 -9.44 -23.28 8.92
N ASP A 362 -8.23 -22.98 9.38
CA ASP A 362 -7.94 -22.66 10.77
C ASP A 362 -8.09 -21.15 11.02
N ALA A 363 -7.99 -20.32 9.98
CA ALA A 363 -8.30 -18.90 10.04
C ALA A 363 -9.80 -18.60 9.81
N ALA A 364 -10.30 -17.53 10.43
CA ALA A 364 -11.63 -16.99 10.15
C ALA A 364 -11.68 -16.35 8.74
N LEU A 365 -10.60 -15.67 8.36
CA LEU A 365 -10.42 -14.99 7.08
C LEU A 365 -8.99 -15.25 6.61
N GLY A 366 -8.80 -15.96 5.50
CA GLY A 366 -7.45 -16.19 5.02
C GLY A 366 -7.35 -17.28 3.96
N PHE A 367 -6.21 -17.25 3.28
CA PHE A 367 -5.78 -18.25 2.32
C PHE A 367 -4.43 -18.80 2.80
N LEU A 368 -4.10 -20.05 2.45
CA LEU A 368 -2.79 -20.63 2.72
C LEU A 368 -1.65 -20.02 1.87
N GLY A 369 -1.98 -19.09 0.97
CA GLY A 369 -1.08 -18.32 0.12
C GLY A 369 -1.75 -17.02 -0.35
N ASP A 370 -1.07 -16.25 -1.20
CA ASP A 370 -1.66 -15.02 -1.76
C ASP A 370 -2.54 -15.35 -2.98
N PRO A 371 -3.87 -15.20 -2.90
CA PRO A 371 -4.78 -15.45 -4.04
C PRO A 371 -4.57 -14.47 -5.19
N TRP A 372 -3.90 -13.32 -4.96
CA TRP A 372 -3.67 -12.32 -5.99
C TRP A 372 -2.49 -12.66 -6.91
N ALA A 373 -1.62 -13.61 -6.51
CA ALA A 373 -0.53 -14.09 -7.35
C ALA A 373 -1.03 -14.78 -8.64
N THR A 374 -2.20 -15.42 -8.59
CA THR A 374 -2.86 -16.12 -9.71
C THR A 374 -4.17 -15.45 -10.13
N ALA A 375 -4.40 -14.19 -9.72
CA ALA A 375 -5.61 -13.43 -10.02
C ALA A 375 -5.97 -13.32 -11.51
N PRO A 376 -5.03 -13.07 -12.43
CA PRO A 376 -5.36 -13.02 -13.85
C PRO A 376 -6.03 -14.31 -14.34
N GLN A 377 -5.57 -15.47 -13.87
CA GLN A 377 -6.08 -16.79 -14.27
C GLN A 377 -7.48 -17.06 -13.72
N TRP A 378 -7.67 -16.93 -12.41
CA TRP A 378 -8.95 -17.29 -11.79
C TRP A 378 -10.05 -16.27 -12.05
N LEU A 379 -9.73 -14.97 -12.18
CA LEU A 379 -10.72 -13.95 -12.57
C LEU A 379 -11.23 -14.21 -13.99
N GLN A 380 -10.32 -14.49 -14.94
CA GLN A 380 -10.69 -14.80 -16.32
C GLN A 380 -11.52 -16.09 -16.40
N ALA A 381 -11.14 -17.13 -15.66
CA ALA A 381 -11.85 -18.39 -15.60
C ALA A 381 -13.26 -18.23 -14.99
N LEU A 382 -13.40 -17.47 -13.90
CA LEU A 382 -14.68 -17.15 -13.28
C LEU A 382 -15.60 -16.39 -14.23
N CYS A 383 -15.08 -15.37 -14.93
CA CYS A 383 -15.86 -14.61 -15.91
C CYS A 383 -16.30 -15.46 -17.11
N SER A 384 -15.52 -16.50 -17.44
CA SER A 384 -15.85 -17.47 -18.50
C SER A 384 -16.85 -18.55 -18.05
N ASN A 385 -16.98 -18.78 -16.75
CA ASN A 385 -17.90 -19.75 -16.13
C ASN A 385 -18.71 -19.10 -14.98
N PRO A 386 -19.61 -18.14 -15.28
CA PRO A 386 -20.41 -17.42 -14.27
C PRO A 386 -21.16 -18.31 -13.27
N GLU A 387 -21.56 -19.52 -13.71
CA GLU A 387 -22.26 -20.50 -12.88
C GLU A 387 -21.45 -20.97 -11.67
N TRP A 388 -20.14 -20.76 -11.63
CA TRP A 388 -19.34 -21.07 -10.44
C TRP A 388 -19.79 -20.27 -9.22
N LEU A 389 -20.33 -19.06 -9.41
CA LEU A 389 -20.89 -18.24 -8.33
C LEU A 389 -22.14 -18.87 -7.68
N ASP A 390 -22.71 -19.93 -8.26
CA ASP A 390 -23.80 -20.70 -7.66
C ASP A 390 -23.34 -21.55 -6.47
N ALA A 391 -22.03 -21.81 -6.34
CA ALA A 391 -21.47 -22.57 -5.24
C ALA A 391 -21.05 -21.64 -4.08
N PRO A 392 -21.58 -21.83 -2.85
CA PRO A 392 -21.21 -21.01 -1.70
C PRO A 392 -19.69 -20.96 -1.43
N ARG A 393 -18.96 -22.06 -1.64
CA ARG A 393 -17.49 -22.09 -1.49
C ARG A 393 -16.74 -21.20 -2.49
N VAL A 394 -17.24 -21.06 -3.72
CA VAL A 394 -16.63 -20.12 -4.69
C VAL A 394 -16.93 -18.68 -4.29
N MET A 395 -18.17 -18.41 -3.86
CA MET A 395 -18.59 -17.09 -3.39
C MET A 395 -17.78 -16.65 -2.15
N GLN A 396 -17.57 -17.57 -1.22
CA GLN A 396 -16.69 -17.40 -0.07
C GLN A 396 -15.28 -16.99 -0.50
N ALA A 397 -14.65 -17.77 -1.37
CA ALA A 397 -13.29 -17.49 -1.82
C ALA A 397 -13.18 -16.14 -2.54
N LEU A 398 -14.10 -15.85 -3.45
CA LEU A 398 -14.15 -14.56 -4.16
C LEU A 398 -14.27 -13.40 -3.17
N THR A 399 -15.20 -13.49 -2.22
CA THR A 399 -15.43 -12.42 -1.25
C THR A 399 -14.22 -12.22 -0.35
N LEU A 400 -13.58 -13.30 0.11
CA LEU A 400 -12.36 -13.23 0.90
C LEU A 400 -11.22 -12.54 0.14
N ALA A 401 -11.01 -12.91 -1.13
CA ALA A 401 -9.98 -12.31 -1.96
C ALA A 401 -10.25 -10.82 -2.20
N LEU A 402 -11.51 -10.45 -2.47
CA LEU A 402 -11.90 -9.05 -2.66
C LEU A 402 -11.78 -8.24 -1.35
N ALA A 403 -12.21 -8.80 -0.22
CA ALA A 403 -12.10 -8.16 1.10
C ALA A 403 -10.65 -7.88 1.48
N SER A 404 -9.73 -8.82 1.19
CA SER A 404 -8.31 -8.66 1.54
C SER A 404 -7.63 -7.53 0.77
N ARG A 405 -8.05 -7.26 -0.47
CA ARG A 405 -7.45 -6.22 -1.33
C ARG A 405 -8.20 -4.90 -1.34
N PHE A 406 -9.52 -4.95 -1.32
CA PHE A 406 -10.38 -3.78 -1.54
C PHE A 406 -11.22 -3.40 -0.31
N GLY A 407 -11.24 -4.21 0.76
CA GLY A 407 -12.04 -3.92 1.96
C GLY A 407 -11.58 -2.69 2.77
N SER A 408 -10.39 -2.15 2.47
CA SER A 408 -9.96 -0.85 2.98
C SER A 408 -10.51 0.35 2.23
N LEU A 409 -11.08 0.14 1.03
CA LEU A 409 -11.42 1.20 0.09
C LEU A 409 -12.94 1.43 0.05
N PRO A 410 -13.47 2.50 0.68
CA PRO A 410 -14.91 2.76 0.78
C PRO A 410 -15.63 2.82 -0.58
N TRP A 411 -14.95 3.29 -1.62
CA TRP A 411 -15.51 3.44 -2.96
C TRP A 411 -15.61 2.14 -3.76
N MET A 412 -15.00 1.04 -3.28
CA MET A 412 -15.11 -0.28 -3.93
C MET A 412 -16.36 -1.07 -3.52
N VAL A 413 -17.11 -0.56 -2.53
CA VAL A 413 -18.27 -1.24 -1.95
C VAL A 413 -19.34 -1.50 -3.01
N ASP A 414 -19.78 -0.47 -3.73
CA ASP A 414 -20.83 -0.60 -4.74
C ASP A 414 -20.41 -1.43 -5.95
N THR A 415 -19.12 -1.40 -6.28
CA THR A 415 -18.54 -2.15 -7.40
C THR A 415 -18.57 -3.66 -7.17
N PHE A 416 -18.21 -4.10 -5.97
CA PHE A 416 -17.96 -5.52 -5.72
C PHE A 416 -18.78 -6.10 -4.56
N PHE A 417 -18.89 -5.41 -3.44
CA PHE A 417 -19.47 -5.96 -2.23
C PHE A 417 -21.00 -5.87 -2.19
N THR A 418 -21.58 -4.76 -2.64
CA THR A 418 -23.04 -4.58 -2.74
C THR A 418 -23.70 -5.70 -3.57
N PRO A 419 -23.28 -6.00 -4.83
CA PRO A 419 -23.90 -7.07 -5.61
C PRO A 419 -23.66 -8.47 -5.00
N LEU A 420 -22.52 -8.71 -4.34
CA LEU A 420 -22.27 -9.97 -3.63
C LEU A 420 -23.14 -10.11 -2.38
N ALA A 421 -23.34 -9.04 -1.62
CA ALA A 421 -24.20 -9.01 -0.44
C ALA A 421 -25.67 -9.21 -0.80
N GLU A 422 -26.14 -8.61 -1.91
CA GLU A 422 -27.49 -8.85 -2.44
C GLU A 422 -27.67 -10.32 -2.82
N ARG A 423 -26.68 -10.92 -3.50
CA ARG A 423 -26.69 -12.35 -3.84
C ARG A 423 -26.70 -13.22 -2.58
N TYR A 424 -25.82 -12.95 -1.62
CA TYR A 424 -25.75 -13.65 -0.34
C TYR A 424 -27.06 -13.55 0.45
N GLY A 425 -27.73 -12.39 0.38
CA GLY A 425 -29.01 -12.14 1.04
C GLY A 425 -30.09 -13.16 0.70
N PHE A 426 -30.07 -13.74 -0.52
CA PHE A 426 -31.01 -14.82 -0.90
C PHE A 426 -30.75 -16.13 -0.16
N TRP A 427 -29.50 -16.46 0.15
CA TRP A 427 -29.15 -17.61 0.98
C TRP A 427 -29.43 -17.34 2.45
N LEU A 428 -29.09 -16.14 2.90
CA LEU A 428 -29.33 -15.73 4.28
C LEU A 428 -30.83 -15.76 4.63
N SER A 429 -31.70 -15.27 3.74
CA SER A 429 -33.15 -15.38 3.94
C SER A 429 -33.68 -16.82 3.91
N GLN A 430 -33.03 -17.75 3.20
CA GLN A 430 -33.39 -19.17 3.28
C GLN A 430 -33.04 -19.78 4.63
N LEU A 431 -31.90 -19.41 5.21
CA LEU A 431 -31.51 -19.84 6.57
C LEU A 431 -32.49 -19.29 7.61
N GLU A 432 -32.81 -17.99 7.52
CA GLU A 432 -33.78 -17.33 8.40
C GLU A 432 -35.18 -17.97 8.30
N ASP A 433 -35.65 -18.27 7.08
CA ASP A 433 -36.96 -18.89 6.84
C ASP A 433 -37.01 -20.36 7.32
N ALA A 434 -35.89 -21.09 7.27
CA ALA A 434 -35.81 -22.46 7.74
C ALA A 434 -36.00 -22.55 9.26
N GLY A 435 -35.48 -21.56 10.00
CA GLY A 435 -35.55 -21.46 11.44
C GLY A 435 -34.69 -22.50 12.16
N GLY A 436 -34.08 -22.10 13.27
CA GLY A 436 -33.13 -22.92 14.03
C GLY A 436 -31.80 -22.20 14.26
N THR A 437 -30.92 -22.81 15.05
CA THR A 437 -29.57 -22.29 15.29
C THR A 437 -28.63 -22.72 14.17
N PHE A 438 -27.66 -21.87 13.82
CA PHE A 438 -26.70 -22.10 12.75
C PHE A 438 -25.27 -21.92 13.29
N SER A 439 -24.76 -22.93 13.99
CA SER A 439 -23.42 -22.87 14.57
C SER A 439 -22.33 -23.09 13.51
N TRP A 440 -21.18 -22.48 13.76
CA TRP A 440 -19.98 -22.56 12.94
C TRP A 440 -19.42 -23.97 12.79
N HIS A 441 -19.45 -24.77 13.87
CA HIS A 441 -18.77 -26.06 13.94
C HIS A 441 -19.55 -27.20 13.28
N ASP A 442 -20.80 -26.93 12.88
CA ASP A 442 -21.70 -27.92 12.33
C ASP A 442 -21.63 -27.99 10.80
N ALA A 443 -21.46 -29.22 10.28
CA ALA A 443 -21.38 -29.52 8.86
C ALA A 443 -20.45 -28.54 8.09
N ASP A 444 -20.94 -27.91 7.01
CA ASP A 444 -20.21 -26.92 6.22
C ASP A 444 -20.70 -25.47 6.48
N ASN A 445 -21.41 -25.22 7.59
CA ASN A 445 -22.00 -23.92 7.95
C ASN A 445 -20.98 -22.77 7.94
N ALA A 446 -19.75 -23.05 8.37
CA ALA A 446 -18.64 -22.09 8.35
C ALA A 446 -18.41 -21.46 6.96
N THR A 447 -18.76 -22.15 5.86
CA THR A 447 -18.68 -21.58 4.50
C THR A 447 -19.54 -20.34 4.37
N LEU A 448 -20.81 -20.42 4.77
CA LEU A 448 -21.78 -19.34 4.67
C LEU A 448 -21.49 -18.24 5.70
N LEU A 449 -21.10 -18.61 6.93
CA LEU A 449 -20.74 -17.65 7.97
C LEU A 449 -19.49 -16.83 7.62
N ARG A 450 -18.41 -17.48 7.15
CA ARG A 450 -17.20 -16.79 6.66
C ARG A 450 -17.50 -15.84 5.50
N THR A 451 -18.37 -16.26 4.58
CA THR A 451 -18.80 -15.41 3.46
C THR A 451 -19.48 -14.15 3.98
N GLY A 452 -20.38 -14.29 4.95
CA GLY A 452 -21.04 -13.17 5.62
C GLY A 452 -20.04 -12.23 6.32
N LEU A 453 -19.09 -12.78 7.08
CA LEU A 453 -18.05 -11.99 7.76
C LEU A 453 -17.19 -11.20 6.75
N ALA A 454 -16.76 -11.84 5.65
CA ALA A 454 -15.96 -11.20 4.62
C ALA A 454 -16.73 -10.03 3.94
N LEU A 455 -18.04 -10.18 3.73
CA LEU A 455 -18.90 -9.10 3.25
C LEU A 455 -19.03 -7.96 4.27
N VAL A 456 -19.25 -8.27 5.56
CA VAL A 456 -19.33 -7.25 6.62
C VAL A 456 -18.05 -6.39 6.63
N ILE A 457 -16.89 -7.03 6.62
CA ILE A 457 -15.58 -6.33 6.63
C ILE A 457 -15.37 -5.53 5.35
N GLY A 458 -15.70 -6.11 4.19
CA GLY A 458 -15.57 -5.43 2.90
C GLY A 458 -16.45 -4.18 2.77
N MET A 459 -17.60 -4.16 3.45
CA MET A 459 -18.56 -3.06 3.41
C MET A 459 -18.38 -2.04 4.55
N GLU A 460 -17.72 -2.39 5.65
CA GLU A 460 -17.70 -1.60 6.89
C GLU A 460 -17.34 -0.11 6.67
N ARG A 461 -16.34 0.16 5.84
CA ARG A 461 -15.81 1.52 5.61
C ARG A 461 -16.64 2.37 4.63
N GLY A 462 -17.42 1.75 3.74
CA GLY A 462 -18.18 2.45 2.70
C GLY A 462 -19.70 2.40 2.86
N ALA A 463 -20.21 1.34 3.48
CA ALA A 463 -21.63 1.07 3.70
C ALA A 463 -21.84 0.51 5.11
N GLY A 464 -21.43 1.28 6.13
CA GLY A 464 -21.45 0.84 7.52
C GLY A 464 -22.84 0.45 8.04
N GLN A 465 -23.91 1.08 7.56
CA GLN A 465 -25.28 0.73 7.98
C GLN A 465 -25.72 -0.63 7.41
N GLU A 466 -25.40 -0.88 6.15
CA GLU A 466 -25.65 -2.13 5.45
C GLU A 466 -24.81 -3.27 6.04
N ALA A 467 -23.53 -3.01 6.30
CA ALA A 467 -22.64 -3.91 7.01
C ALA A 467 -23.19 -4.27 8.41
N ARG A 468 -23.65 -3.28 9.18
CA ARG A 468 -24.32 -3.50 10.48
C ARG A 468 -25.54 -4.39 10.33
N GLY A 469 -26.40 -4.09 9.35
CA GLY A 469 -27.61 -4.85 9.08
C GLY A 469 -27.32 -6.31 8.76
N LEU A 470 -26.29 -6.57 7.94
CA LEU A 470 -25.82 -7.92 7.65
C LEU A 470 -25.27 -8.62 8.90
N ALA A 471 -24.41 -7.95 9.67
CA ALA A 471 -23.85 -8.49 10.91
C ALA A 471 -24.94 -8.86 11.93
N GLN A 472 -25.97 -8.02 12.08
CA GLN A 472 -27.11 -8.30 12.96
C GLN A 472 -27.92 -9.52 12.53
N ARG A 473 -28.09 -9.73 11.21
CA ARG A 473 -28.77 -10.93 10.68
C ARG A 473 -27.95 -12.20 10.93
N LEU A 474 -26.63 -12.14 10.76
CA LEU A 474 -25.73 -13.26 11.05
C LEU A 474 -25.72 -13.61 12.55
N LEU A 475 -25.63 -12.61 13.43
CA LEU A 475 -25.72 -12.79 14.89
C LEU A 475 -27.03 -13.41 15.36
N ALA A 476 -28.13 -13.18 14.63
CA ALA A 476 -29.42 -13.79 14.96
C ALA A 476 -29.47 -15.29 14.60
N LEU A 477 -28.59 -15.76 13.72
CA LEU A 477 -28.48 -17.17 13.33
C LEU A 477 -27.44 -17.92 14.18
N ASP A 478 -26.34 -17.25 14.54
CA ASP A 478 -25.24 -17.78 15.34
C ASP A 478 -25.28 -17.25 16.78
N GLU A 479 -25.98 -17.95 17.66
CA GLU A 479 -26.13 -17.56 19.07
C GLU A 479 -24.80 -17.54 19.83
N GLU A 480 -23.82 -18.32 19.39
CA GLU A 480 -22.49 -18.43 20.02
C GLU A 480 -21.59 -17.23 19.67
N ASP A 481 -21.97 -16.41 18.69
CA ASP A 481 -21.15 -15.35 18.11
C ASP A 481 -19.74 -15.85 17.75
N SER A 482 -19.68 -16.96 17.03
CA SER A 482 -18.45 -17.64 16.60
C SER A 482 -17.55 -16.73 15.75
N LEU A 483 -18.12 -15.67 15.17
CA LEU A 483 -17.46 -14.69 14.32
C LEU A 483 -17.02 -13.42 15.07
N GLY A 484 -17.40 -13.24 16.35
CA GLY A 484 -17.13 -12.02 17.12
C GLY A 484 -17.82 -10.76 16.57
N LEU A 485 -18.94 -10.91 15.86
CA LEU A 485 -19.68 -9.81 15.23
C LEU A 485 -20.36 -8.89 16.24
N ARG A 486 -20.59 -9.35 17.48
CA ARG A 486 -21.28 -8.56 18.50
C ARG A 486 -20.51 -7.32 18.89
N GLU A 487 -19.18 -7.44 19.02
CA GLU A 487 -18.30 -6.29 19.28
C GLU A 487 -18.43 -5.23 18.18
N LEU A 488 -18.32 -5.65 16.91
CA LEU A 488 -18.48 -4.76 15.75
C LEU A 488 -19.84 -4.05 15.72
N VAL A 489 -20.93 -4.78 15.98
CA VAL A 489 -22.28 -4.18 16.02
C VAL A 489 -22.41 -3.16 17.15
N ILE A 490 -21.89 -3.47 18.34
CA ILE A 490 -21.92 -2.54 19.50
C ILE A 490 -21.12 -1.29 19.18
N ASP A 491 -19.92 -1.43 18.62
CA ASP A 491 -19.06 -0.31 18.27
C ASP A 491 -19.72 0.65 17.28
N GLN A 492 -20.34 0.11 16.23
CA GLN A 492 -21.08 0.90 15.25
C GLN A 492 -22.31 1.60 15.86
N LEU A 493 -23.07 0.91 16.72
CA LEU A 493 -24.23 1.51 17.41
C LEU A 493 -23.79 2.66 18.33
N LEU A 494 -22.69 2.49 19.06
CA LEU A 494 -22.13 3.54 19.92
C LEU A 494 -21.65 4.75 19.11
N ARG A 495 -21.04 4.53 17.94
CA ARG A 495 -20.64 5.61 17.01
C ARG A 495 -21.83 6.39 16.47
N GLU A 496 -22.96 5.70 16.25
CA GLU A 496 -24.23 6.30 15.85
C GLU A 496 -25.00 6.96 17.03
N GLY A 497 -24.51 6.84 18.27
CA GLY A 497 -25.19 7.34 19.47
C GLY A 497 -26.44 6.53 19.87
N ARG A 498 -26.54 5.27 19.42
CA ARG A 498 -27.67 4.37 19.68
C ARG A 498 -27.42 3.51 20.92
N ASP A 499 -27.15 4.18 22.04
CA ASP A 499 -26.66 3.54 23.27
C ASP A 499 -27.63 2.48 23.84
N GLU A 500 -28.95 2.68 23.73
CA GLU A 500 -29.95 1.69 24.17
C GLU A 500 -29.85 0.38 23.38
N GLN A 501 -29.58 0.46 22.08
CA GLN A 501 -29.46 -0.71 21.22
C GLN A 501 -28.13 -1.42 21.44
N ALA A 502 -27.05 -0.65 21.62
CA ALA A 502 -25.75 -1.19 22.00
C ALA A 502 -25.86 -1.98 23.32
N LEU A 503 -26.57 -1.43 24.31
CA LEU A 503 -26.84 -2.11 25.57
C LEU A 503 -27.65 -3.41 25.35
N ALA A 504 -28.75 -3.36 24.61
CA ALA A 504 -29.57 -4.54 24.34
C ALA A 504 -28.78 -5.67 23.65
N VAL A 505 -27.96 -5.33 22.65
CA VAL A 505 -27.10 -6.29 21.96
C VAL A 505 -26.04 -6.87 22.91
N SER A 506 -25.46 -6.05 23.80
CA SER A 506 -24.48 -6.54 24.78
C SER A 506 -25.06 -7.50 25.83
N GLU A 507 -26.38 -7.45 26.07
CA GLU A 507 -27.07 -8.28 27.07
C GLU A 507 -27.60 -9.61 26.50
N GLN A 508 -27.70 -9.72 25.18
CA GLN A 508 -28.21 -10.91 24.48
C GLN A 508 -27.14 -11.96 24.16
N GLY A 509 -25.88 -11.75 24.55
CA GLY A 509 -24.77 -12.64 24.21
C GLY A 509 -24.51 -13.75 25.22
N PRO A 510 -23.70 -14.76 24.86
CA PRO A 510 -23.26 -15.79 25.80
C PRO A 510 -22.61 -15.14 27.03
N GLU A 511 -22.95 -15.65 28.23
CA GLU A 511 -22.43 -15.13 29.48
C GLU A 511 -20.91 -15.38 29.57
N GLY A 512 -20.09 -14.32 29.64
CA GLY A 512 -18.64 -14.44 29.77
C GLY A 512 -17.91 -13.10 29.79
N VAL A 513 -16.83 -13.01 30.58
CA VAL A 513 -15.97 -11.82 30.72
C VAL A 513 -14.83 -11.79 29.69
N GLU A 514 -14.80 -12.78 28.79
CA GLU A 514 -13.73 -13.02 27.82
C GLU A 514 -13.82 -12.11 26.58
N MET A 515 -14.95 -11.43 26.36
CA MET A 515 -15.15 -10.47 25.27
C MET A 515 -14.96 -9.04 25.76
N LEU A 516 -13.71 -8.59 25.87
CA LEU A 516 -13.38 -7.26 26.42
C LEU A 516 -14.13 -6.12 25.69
N GLY A 517 -14.18 -6.15 24.36
CA GLY A 517 -14.80 -5.10 23.58
C GLY A 517 -16.31 -4.98 23.79
N VAL A 518 -17.03 -6.10 23.83
CA VAL A 518 -18.46 -6.16 24.16
C VAL A 518 -18.73 -5.55 25.54
N GLN A 519 -17.95 -5.94 26.56
CA GLN A 519 -18.17 -5.46 27.92
C GLN A 519 -17.81 -3.98 28.08
N MET A 520 -16.70 -3.53 27.49
CA MET A 520 -16.34 -2.11 27.53
C MET A 520 -17.32 -1.24 26.72
N GLY A 521 -17.84 -1.75 25.61
CA GLY A 521 -18.94 -1.13 24.88
C GLY A 521 -20.21 -1.01 25.74
N ARG A 522 -20.55 -2.06 26.50
CA ARG A 522 -21.64 -2.04 27.49
C ARG A 522 -21.43 -0.98 28.57
N VAL A 523 -20.21 -0.88 29.12
CA VAL A 523 -19.87 0.17 30.11
C VAL A 523 -20.08 1.55 29.51
N LEU A 524 -19.63 1.79 28.27
CA LEU A 524 -19.80 3.08 27.60
C LEU A 524 -21.28 3.40 27.35
N ALA A 525 -22.07 2.42 26.87
CA ALA A 525 -23.51 2.57 26.69
C ALA A 525 -24.21 2.94 28.01
N LEU A 526 -23.96 2.19 29.08
CA LEU A 526 -24.53 2.45 30.41
C LEU A 526 -24.11 3.83 30.95
N TYR A 527 -22.86 4.22 30.75
CA TYR A 527 -22.36 5.54 31.12
C TYR A 527 -23.13 6.66 30.41
N ARG A 528 -23.26 6.59 29.07
CA ARG A 528 -23.98 7.57 28.26
C ARG A 528 -25.48 7.62 28.58
N LEU A 529 -26.06 6.48 28.97
CA LEU A 529 -27.43 6.37 29.49
C LEU A 529 -27.58 6.82 30.95
N THR A 530 -26.54 7.38 31.58
CA THR A 530 -26.50 7.87 32.97
C THR A 530 -26.71 6.78 34.04
N ARG A 531 -26.59 5.50 33.67
CA ARG A 531 -26.69 4.34 34.56
C ARG A 531 -25.33 4.00 35.18
N HIS A 532 -24.75 4.97 35.90
CA HIS A 532 -23.38 4.90 36.38
C HIS A 532 -23.09 3.74 37.34
N ASP A 533 -24.06 3.35 38.19
CA ASP A 533 -23.89 2.24 39.12
C ASP A 533 -23.80 0.89 38.39
N ASP A 534 -24.63 0.71 37.36
CA ASP A 534 -24.60 -0.47 36.50
C ASP A 534 -23.30 -0.50 35.67
N ALA A 535 -22.88 0.65 35.13
CA ALA A 535 -21.61 0.78 34.41
C ALA A 535 -20.43 0.40 35.30
N LEU A 536 -20.44 0.81 36.57
CA LEU A 536 -19.40 0.47 37.54
C LEU A 536 -19.40 -1.02 37.90
N ALA A 537 -20.57 -1.66 37.96
CA ALA A 537 -20.68 -3.10 38.20
C ALA A 537 -19.97 -3.88 37.08
N VAL A 538 -20.31 -3.60 35.82
CA VAL A 538 -19.67 -4.24 34.66
C VAL A 538 -18.16 -3.93 34.60
N LEU A 539 -17.77 -2.67 34.89
CA LEU A 539 -16.37 -2.26 34.88
C LEU A 539 -15.51 -3.03 35.90
N ARG A 540 -16.08 -3.43 37.05
CA ARG A 540 -15.36 -4.25 38.05
C ARG A 540 -15.02 -5.62 37.49
N ASP A 541 -15.95 -6.24 36.79
CA ASP A 541 -15.75 -7.56 36.19
C ASP A 541 -14.72 -7.49 35.06
N VAL A 542 -14.83 -6.46 34.21
CA VAL A 542 -13.85 -6.19 33.15
C VAL A 542 -12.45 -5.93 33.72
N TYR A 543 -12.34 -5.16 34.79
CA TYR A 543 -11.04 -4.88 35.41
C TYR A 543 -10.42 -6.15 36.02
N ALA A 544 -11.25 -7.06 36.54
CA ALA A 544 -10.78 -8.34 37.05
C ALA A 544 -10.27 -9.26 35.92
N SER A 545 -10.85 -9.22 34.72
CA SER A 545 -10.40 -10.01 33.57
C SER A 545 -9.20 -9.38 32.84
N ASN A 546 -9.19 -8.06 32.64
CA ASN A 546 -8.10 -7.34 32.00
C ASN A 546 -7.67 -6.09 32.80
N PRO A 547 -6.67 -6.21 33.70
CA PRO A 547 -6.25 -5.09 34.55
C PRO A 547 -5.52 -3.97 33.77
N TYR A 548 -5.14 -4.20 32.50
CA TYR A 548 -4.41 -3.23 31.69
C TYR A 548 -5.34 -2.18 31.06
N ILE A 549 -6.62 -2.48 30.86
CA ILE A 549 -7.55 -1.69 30.04
C ILE A 549 -7.70 -0.26 30.52
N LEU A 550 -7.92 -0.02 31.81
CA LEU A 550 -8.13 1.33 32.34
C LEU A 550 -6.89 2.21 32.17
N THR A 551 -5.71 1.63 32.41
CA THR A 551 -4.44 2.34 32.27
C THR A 551 -4.18 2.69 30.81
N ILE A 552 -4.32 1.70 29.92
CA ILE A 552 -4.11 1.89 28.50
C ILE A 552 -5.12 2.88 27.94
N LEU A 553 -6.40 2.85 28.32
CA LEU A 553 -7.42 3.72 27.75
C LEU A 553 -7.30 5.19 28.24
N CYS A 554 -6.97 5.39 29.53
CA CYS A 554 -6.89 6.72 30.12
C CYS A 554 -5.60 7.49 29.80
N GLU A 555 -4.47 6.81 29.55
CA GLU A 555 -3.22 7.50 29.22
C GLU A 555 -3.31 8.19 27.84
N ASP A 556 -2.73 9.37 27.70
CA ASP A 556 -2.71 10.07 26.41
C ASP A 556 -1.80 9.37 25.40
N ARG A 557 -0.62 8.92 25.85
CA ARG A 557 0.39 8.24 25.03
C ARG A 557 0.93 6.99 25.71
N PRO A 558 0.11 5.92 25.89
CA PRO A 558 0.58 4.67 26.45
C PRO A 558 1.59 4.02 25.49
N ARG A 559 2.54 3.26 26.05
CA ARG A 559 3.47 2.48 25.22
C ARG A 559 2.69 1.47 24.36
N PRO A 560 2.86 1.42 23.03
CA PRO A 560 2.17 0.44 22.20
C PRO A 560 2.42 -1.00 22.63
N ALA A 561 1.39 -1.84 22.60
CA ALA A 561 1.56 -3.29 22.64
C ALA A 561 1.84 -3.80 21.22
N ARG A 562 2.58 -4.91 21.08
CA ARG A 562 2.69 -5.59 19.79
C ARG A 562 1.40 -6.37 19.57
N LEU A 563 0.75 -6.13 18.44
CA LEU A 563 -0.30 -6.98 17.91
C LEU A 563 0.38 -8.01 16.99
N GLY A 564 -0.01 -9.28 17.09
CA GLY A 564 0.40 -10.31 16.15
C GLY A 564 -0.46 -10.28 14.89
N GLU A 565 -0.29 -11.27 14.01
CA GLU A 565 -1.25 -11.54 12.93
C GLU A 565 -2.54 -12.17 13.48
N ASP A 566 -2.43 -12.90 14.60
CA ASP A 566 -3.56 -13.49 15.30
C ASP A 566 -4.28 -12.51 16.25
N MET A 567 -5.54 -12.82 16.55
CA MET A 567 -6.31 -12.12 17.57
C MET A 567 -5.60 -12.18 18.93
N PRO A 568 -5.46 -11.05 19.65
CA PRO A 568 -4.85 -11.03 20.98
C PRO A 568 -5.55 -11.99 21.95
N GLU A 569 -4.77 -12.72 22.75
CA GLU A 569 -5.32 -13.56 23.80
C GLU A 569 -6.12 -12.72 24.83
N PRO A 570 -7.28 -13.19 25.30
CA PRO A 570 -8.08 -12.51 26.31
C PRO A 570 -7.30 -12.21 27.60
N GLY A 571 -7.57 -11.05 28.22
CA GLY A 571 -6.93 -10.57 29.45
C GLY A 571 -5.53 -9.98 29.25
N THR A 572 -5.00 -10.00 28.02
CA THR A 572 -3.64 -9.50 27.76
C THR A 572 -3.59 -7.98 27.58
N ARG A 573 -2.37 -7.45 27.73
CA ARG A 573 -2.08 -6.05 27.38
C ARG A 573 -2.30 -5.75 25.89
N ALA A 574 -2.18 -6.76 25.02
CA ALA A 574 -2.39 -6.63 23.59
C ALA A 574 -3.88 -6.44 23.26
N GLU A 575 -4.76 -7.22 23.88
CA GLU A 575 -6.22 -7.06 23.78
C GLU A 575 -6.67 -5.65 24.22
N ALA A 576 -6.20 -5.17 25.37
CA ALA A 576 -6.49 -3.82 25.84
C ALA A 576 -5.97 -2.71 24.89
N TRP A 577 -4.86 -2.96 24.21
CA TRP A 577 -4.32 -2.04 23.21
C TRP A 577 -5.18 -2.03 21.93
N GLN A 578 -5.64 -3.20 21.46
CA GLN A 578 -6.56 -3.31 20.32
C GLN A 578 -7.86 -2.54 20.60
N TYR A 579 -8.50 -2.76 21.75
CA TYR A 579 -9.71 -2.02 22.11
C TYR A 579 -9.48 -0.50 22.13
N ARG A 580 -8.34 -0.04 22.67
CA ARG A 580 -8.01 1.41 22.66
C ARG A 580 -7.93 1.96 21.24
N GLN A 581 -7.27 1.23 20.33
CA GLN A 581 -7.15 1.66 18.94
C GLN A 581 -8.53 1.81 18.29
N LEU A 582 -9.42 0.85 18.57
CA LEU A 582 -10.75 0.81 17.98
C LEU A 582 -11.69 1.85 18.58
N MET A 583 -11.73 2.04 19.91
CA MET A 583 -12.86 2.72 20.57
C MET A 583 -12.49 3.95 21.40
N ARG A 584 -11.21 4.31 21.56
CA ARG A 584 -10.86 5.46 22.40
C ARG A 584 -11.48 6.77 21.93
N ASP A 585 -11.60 6.97 20.62
CA ASP A 585 -12.24 8.16 20.06
C ASP A 585 -13.67 8.34 20.59
N GLN A 586 -14.41 7.25 20.76
CA GLN A 586 -15.76 7.26 21.33
C GLN A 586 -15.78 7.63 22.81
N TRP A 587 -14.76 7.21 23.58
CA TRP A 587 -14.59 7.63 24.97
C TRP A 587 -14.22 9.12 25.09
N VAL A 588 -13.38 9.64 24.19
CA VAL A 588 -13.01 11.06 24.15
C VAL A 588 -14.22 11.93 23.77
N ALA A 589 -15.03 11.48 22.82
CA ALA A 589 -16.23 12.17 22.37
C ALA A 589 -17.37 12.17 23.40
N SER A 590 -17.27 11.35 24.46
CA SER A 590 -18.28 11.23 25.50
C SER A 590 -17.94 12.11 26.70
N ASP A 591 -18.79 13.10 26.97
CA ASP A 591 -18.57 14.10 28.03
C ASP A 591 -18.26 13.45 29.38
N GLY A 592 -17.06 13.71 29.91
CA GLY A 592 -16.62 13.25 31.24
C GLY A 592 -16.31 11.75 31.36
N ALA A 593 -16.41 10.96 30.28
CA ALA A 593 -16.29 9.50 30.36
C ALA A 593 -14.86 9.05 30.74
N LEU A 594 -13.83 9.64 30.13
CA LEU A 594 -12.43 9.36 30.49
C LEU A 594 -12.07 9.82 31.91
N GLU A 595 -12.61 10.96 32.36
CA GLU A 595 -12.42 11.42 33.74
C GLU A 595 -13.11 10.50 34.75
N TRP A 596 -14.27 9.97 34.40
CA TRP A 596 -14.96 8.96 35.19
C TRP A 596 -14.14 7.67 35.27
N LEU A 597 -13.68 7.13 34.14
CA LEU A 597 -12.81 5.94 34.12
C LEU A 597 -11.53 6.13 34.95
N SER A 598 -10.88 7.29 34.85
CA SER A 598 -9.67 7.60 35.62
C SER A 598 -9.92 7.62 37.13
N ARG A 599 -11.08 8.12 37.57
CA ARG A 599 -11.51 8.03 38.98
C ARG A 599 -11.74 6.59 39.42
N GLN A 600 -12.42 5.78 38.60
CA GLN A 600 -12.65 4.37 38.91
C GLN A 600 -11.35 3.57 38.96
N ARG A 601 -10.40 3.85 38.07
CA ARG A 601 -9.05 3.24 38.10
C ARG A 601 -8.38 3.41 39.45
N THR A 602 -8.50 4.58 40.08
CA THR A 602 -7.93 4.84 41.41
C THR A 602 -8.66 4.09 42.52
N SER A 603 -9.93 3.74 42.32
CA SER A 603 -10.74 3.00 43.30
C SER A 603 -10.66 1.47 43.15
N LEU A 604 -10.28 0.98 41.97
CA LEU A 604 -10.21 -0.44 41.63
C LEU A 604 -8.78 -1.01 41.72
N ALA A 605 -7.77 -0.16 41.60
CA ALA A 605 -6.37 -0.48 41.92
C ALA A 605 -6.14 -0.50 43.43
#